data_AF-A0A9D6SG59-F1
#
_entry.id   AF-A0A9D6SG59-F1
#
_cell.length_a   1.000
_cell.length_b   1.000
_cell.length_c   1.000
_cell.angle_alpha   90.00
_cell.angle_beta   90.00
_cell.angle_gamma   90.00
#
_symmetry.space_group_name_H-M   'P 1'
#
loop_
_entity.id
_entity.type
_entity.pdbx_description
1 polymer ?
#
loop_
_entity_poly.entity_id
_entity_poly.type
_entity_poly.pdbx_seq_one_letter_code
_entity_poly.pdbx_strand_id
1 'polypeptide(L)'
;TKDIEVPPEWFRRGAKLVLDLGKVKDLAEVSVNGQSVGGILWKPPFEADVTGALKPGTNRLEIKITNLWPNRIIGDQQPDATKKYTFLDYRPFTKDSPLLESGLLGPVRVSVVTMK
;
A
#
# COMPACT_ATOMS: atom_id res chain seq x y z
N THR A 1 6.28 -1.58 7.12
CA THR A 1 7.16 -0.44 7.45
C THR A 1 8.59 -0.80 7.13
N LYS A 2 9.35 0.12 6.52
CA LYS A 2 10.75 -0.08 6.16
C LYS A 2 11.49 1.26 6.16
N ASP A 3 12.76 1.26 6.53
CA ASP A 3 13.63 2.41 6.38
C ASP A 3 14.26 2.41 4.99
N ILE A 4 14.32 3.59 4.37
CA ILE A 4 14.93 3.82 3.06
C ILE A 4 15.99 4.91 3.16
N GLU A 5 17.08 4.73 2.42
CA GLU A 5 18.11 5.75 2.29
C GLU A 5 17.80 6.62 1.07
N VAL A 6 17.73 7.93 1.29
CA VAL A 6 17.40 8.90 0.25
C VAL A 6 18.59 9.82 0.03
N PRO A 7 19.17 9.81 -1.17
CA PRO A 7 20.42 10.50 -1.38
C PRO A 7 20.16 12.00 -1.67
N PRO A 8 21.05 12.91 -1.25
CA PRO A 8 20.81 14.35 -1.27
C PRO A 8 20.60 14.92 -2.69
N GLU A 9 21.11 14.26 -3.72
CA GLU A 9 21.01 14.69 -5.12
C GLU A 9 19.60 14.64 -5.70
N TRP A 10 18.64 14.00 -5.00
CA TRP A 10 17.22 14.03 -5.37
C TRP A 10 16.57 15.38 -5.06
N PHE A 11 17.11 16.15 -4.11
CA PHE A 11 16.54 17.41 -3.63
C PHE A 11 17.07 18.62 -4.41
N ARG A 12 16.72 18.69 -5.70
CA ARG A 12 17.07 19.83 -6.56
C ARG A 12 15.93 20.85 -6.61
N ARG A 13 16.25 22.11 -6.89
CA ARG A 13 15.23 23.15 -7.06
C ARG A 13 14.26 22.75 -8.18
N GLY A 14 12.97 22.74 -7.89
CA GLY A 14 11.93 22.35 -8.86
C GLY A 14 11.75 20.85 -9.07
N ALA A 15 12.49 19.99 -8.34
CA ALA A 15 12.25 18.56 -8.34
C ALA A 15 11.05 18.20 -7.45
N LYS A 16 10.27 17.24 -7.91
CA LYS A 16 9.25 16.53 -7.12
C LYS A 16 9.68 15.10 -6.88
N LEU A 17 9.44 14.61 -5.68
CA LEU A 17 9.65 13.22 -5.30
C LEU A 17 8.29 12.53 -5.24
N VAL A 18 8.11 11.52 -6.07
CA VAL A 18 6.87 10.74 -6.14
C VAL A 18 7.15 9.32 -5.71
N LEU A 19 6.40 8.84 -4.71
CA LEU A 19 6.38 7.44 -4.33
C LEU A 19 5.30 6.73 -5.13
N ASP A 20 5.72 5.81 -6.01
CA ASP A 20 4.86 4.91 -6.76
C ASP A 20 4.80 3.55 -6.04
N LEU A 21 3.61 3.11 -5.65
CA LEU A 21 3.40 1.83 -4.98
C LEU A 21 3.26 0.66 -5.94
N GLY A 22 3.21 0.90 -7.25
CA GLY A 22 2.94 -0.08 -8.27
C GLY A 22 1.53 -0.67 -8.10
N LYS A 23 1.45 -2.00 -8.01
CA LYS A 23 0.18 -2.70 -7.86
C LYS A 23 -0.21 -2.81 -6.37
N VAL A 24 -1.36 -2.21 -6.03
CA VAL A 24 -1.99 -2.31 -4.70
C VAL A 24 -3.34 -2.99 -4.82
N LYS A 25 -3.65 -3.85 -3.85
CA LYS A 25 -4.96 -4.49 -3.64
C LYS A 25 -5.41 -4.30 -2.19
N ASP A 26 -6.22 -3.30 -1.85
CA ASP A 26 -6.97 -2.38 -2.75
C ASP A 26 -6.79 -0.90 -2.42
N LEU A 27 -6.55 -0.57 -1.15
CA LEU A 27 -6.32 0.80 -0.68
C LEU A 27 -4.96 0.88 0.02
N ALA A 28 -4.29 2.02 -0.13
CA ALA A 28 -3.06 2.31 0.61
C ALA A 28 -3.10 3.68 1.28
N GLU A 29 -2.59 3.76 2.50
CA GLU A 29 -2.24 5.00 3.18
C GLU A 29 -0.73 5.03 3.39
N VAL A 30 -0.10 6.15 3.05
CA VAL A 30 1.35 6.31 3.12
C VAL A 30 1.70 7.30 4.22
N SER A 31 2.69 6.95 5.04
CA SER A 31 3.32 7.86 5.99
C SER A 31 4.84 7.82 5.84
N VAL A 32 5.47 8.99 5.86
CA VAL A 32 6.92 9.18 5.79
C VAL A 32 7.36 9.90 7.05
N ASN A 33 8.29 9.32 7.80
CA ASN A 33 8.78 9.87 9.07
C ASN A 33 7.64 10.17 10.09
N GLY A 34 6.56 9.39 10.04
CA GLY A 34 5.37 9.58 10.88
C GLY A 34 4.35 10.60 10.35
N GLN A 35 4.65 11.30 9.25
CA GLN A 35 3.74 12.23 8.60
C GLN A 35 2.96 11.52 7.47
N SER A 36 1.62 11.57 7.51
CA SER A 36 0.79 11.07 6.41
C SER A 36 0.93 11.94 5.15
N VAL A 37 1.04 11.29 3.99
CA VAL A 37 1.27 11.92 2.68
C VAL A 37 0.33 11.32 1.63
N GLY A 38 -0.13 12.13 0.68
CA GLY A 38 -0.97 11.66 -0.43
C GLY A 38 -2.42 11.28 -0.08
N GLY A 39 -2.82 11.28 1.20
CA GLY A 39 -4.14 10.82 1.63
C GLY A 39 -4.33 9.30 1.42
N ILE A 40 -5.57 8.88 1.21
CA ILE A 40 -5.90 7.48 0.88
C ILE A 40 -5.76 7.29 -0.63
N LEU A 41 -4.85 6.41 -1.05
CA LEU A 41 -4.68 5.99 -2.43
C LEU A 41 -5.68 4.88 -2.75
N TRP A 42 -6.81 5.25 -3.37
CA TRP A 42 -7.96 4.36 -3.59
C TRP A 42 -8.16 3.91 -5.05
N LYS A 43 -7.39 4.47 -5.98
CA LYS A 43 -7.40 4.06 -7.39
C LYS A 43 -6.03 4.25 -8.05
N PRO A 44 -5.75 3.54 -9.15
CA PRO A 44 -4.57 3.82 -9.96
C PRO A 44 -4.53 5.25 -10.56
N PRO A 45 -3.34 5.81 -10.80
CA PRO A 45 -2.06 5.32 -10.27
C PRO A 45 -1.96 5.48 -8.74
N PHE A 46 -1.35 4.50 -8.06
CA PHE A 46 -1.17 4.51 -6.60
C PHE A 46 0.10 5.29 -6.23
N GLU A 47 0.04 6.60 -6.44
CA GLU A 47 1.18 7.50 -6.27
C GLU A 47 0.92 8.56 -5.19
N ALA A 48 1.96 8.90 -4.42
CA ALA A 48 1.93 9.98 -3.43
C ALA A 48 3.08 10.96 -3.67
N ASP A 49 2.79 12.26 -3.61
CA ASP A 49 3.82 13.31 -3.54
C ASP A 49 4.45 13.28 -2.15
N VAL A 50 5.74 12.93 -2.08
CA VAL A 50 6.52 12.79 -0.85
C VAL A 50 7.61 13.87 -0.74
N THR A 51 7.57 14.88 -1.62
CA THR A 51 8.60 15.92 -1.73
C THR A 51 8.84 16.65 -0.41
N GLY A 52 7.77 16.97 0.33
CA GLY A 52 7.86 17.70 1.59
C GLY A 52 8.12 16.84 2.83
N ALA A 53 8.09 15.52 2.70
CA ALA A 53 8.19 14.60 3.85
C ALA A 53 9.50 13.80 3.87
N LEU A 54 10.08 13.52 2.70
CA LEU A 54 11.42 12.94 2.62
C LEU A 54 12.50 13.97 2.97
N LYS A 55 13.58 13.49 3.56
CA LYS A 55 14.81 14.25 3.84
C LYS A 55 16.05 13.48 3.36
N PRO A 56 17.19 14.14 3.10
CA PRO A 56 18.44 13.42 2.85
C PRO A 56 18.78 12.46 4.01
N GLY A 57 19.29 11.28 3.66
CA GLY A 57 19.62 10.22 4.60
C GLY A 57 18.46 9.24 4.84
N THR A 58 18.42 8.66 6.04
CA THR A 58 17.45 7.63 6.40
C THR A 58 16.05 8.20 6.65
N ASN A 59 15.05 7.57 6.04
CA ASN A 59 13.63 7.90 6.19
C ASN A 59 12.82 6.64 6.52
N ARG A 60 11.91 6.75 7.48
CA ARG A 60 10.99 5.65 7.82
C ARG A 60 9.74 5.73 6.96
N LEU A 61 9.52 4.72 6.11
CA LEU A 61 8.33 4.59 5.27
C LEU A 61 7.36 3.56 5.88
N GLU A 62 6.14 4.01 6.13
CA GLU A 62 5.02 3.16 6.54
C GLU A 62 3.93 3.20 5.46
N ILE A 63 3.46 2.02 5.07
CA ILE A 63 2.37 1.87 4.11
C ILE A 63 1.37 0.93 4.76
N LYS A 64 0.17 1.43 5.02
CA LYS A 64 -0.96 0.63 5.52
C LYS A 64 -1.80 0.21 4.33
N ILE A 65 -2.05 -1.09 4.20
CA ILE A 65 -2.87 -1.63 3.12
C ILE A 65 -4.19 -2.15 3.70
N THR A 66 -5.29 -1.81 3.03
CA THR A 66 -6.60 -2.39 3.31
C THR A 66 -7.02 -3.27 2.13
N ASN A 67 -7.34 -4.52 2.41
CA ASN A 67 -7.82 -5.51 1.46
C ASN A 67 -9.33 -5.78 1.64
N LEU A 68 -9.89 -6.63 0.78
CA LEU A 68 -11.27 -7.06 0.86
C LEU A 68 -11.47 -8.31 1.73
N TRP A 69 -12.68 -8.49 2.24
CA TRP A 69 -13.12 -9.65 3.04
C TRP A 69 -13.13 -11.03 2.36
N PRO A 70 -13.25 -11.21 1.03
CA PRO A 70 -13.42 -12.53 0.40
C PRO A 70 -12.42 -13.59 0.86
N ASN A 71 -11.13 -13.26 0.96
CA ASN A 71 -10.11 -14.24 1.37
C ASN A 71 -10.33 -14.73 2.82
N ARG A 72 -10.79 -13.86 3.72
CA ARG A 72 -11.11 -14.25 5.09
C ARG A 72 -12.40 -15.08 5.15
N ILE A 73 -13.41 -14.72 4.36
CA ILE A 73 -14.66 -15.49 4.25
C ILE A 73 -14.39 -16.90 3.72
N ILE A 74 -13.59 -17.03 2.64
CA ILE A 74 -13.17 -18.31 2.07
C ILE A 74 -12.37 -19.13 3.10
N GLY A 75 -11.46 -18.47 3.83
CA GLY A 75 -10.70 -19.10 4.91
C GLY A 75 -11.56 -19.67 6.03
N ASP A 76 -12.69 -19.03 6.37
CA ASP A 76 -13.62 -19.51 7.39
C ASP A 76 -14.49 -20.70 6.93
N GLN A 77 -14.48 -21.02 5.62
CA GLN A 77 -15.15 -22.21 5.07
C GLN A 77 -14.21 -23.44 5.01
N GLN A 78 -12.92 -23.27 5.29
CA GLN A 78 -11.98 -24.40 5.24
C GLN A 78 -12.32 -25.44 6.32
N PRO A 79 -12.14 -26.75 6.04
CA PRO A 79 -12.55 -27.83 6.94
C PRO A 79 -11.76 -27.83 8.27
N ASP A 80 -10.55 -27.30 8.27
CA ASP A 80 -9.66 -27.16 9.42
C ASP A 80 -9.80 -25.82 10.15
N ALA A 81 -10.73 -24.95 9.73
CA ALA A 81 -10.96 -23.66 10.38
C ALA A 81 -11.56 -23.85 11.79
N THR A 82 -10.71 -23.85 12.80
CA THR A 82 -11.10 -23.98 14.22
C THR A 82 -11.76 -22.73 14.79
N LYS A 83 -11.53 -21.57 14.15
CA LYS A 83 -12.14 -20.28 14.51
C LYS A 83 -12.64 -19.59 13.26
N LYS A 84 -13.89 -19.12 13.31
CA LYS A 84 -14.49 -18.25 12.29
C LYS A 84 -14.48 -16.81 12.77
N TYR A 85 -14.15 -15.90 11.87
CA TYR A 85 -14.07 -14.46 12.12
C TYR A 85 -15.26 -13.72 11.52
N THR A 86 -15.89 -14.31 10.50
CA THR A 86 -16.95 -13.69 9.71
C THR A 86 -18.30 -14.37 9.96
N PHE A 87 -19.36 -13.56 9.88
CA PHE A 87 -20.75 -14.03 9.86
C PHE A 87 -21.47 -13.30 8.73
N LEU A 88 -22.15 -14.06 7.86
CA LEU A 88 -22.91 -13.53 6.73
C LEU A 88 -24.23 -14.27 6.61
N ASP A 89 -25.30 -13.52 6.33
CA ASP A 89 -26.63 -14.01 6.00
C ASP A 89 -26.65 -14.63 4.59
N TYR A 90 -26.02 -13.96 3.61
CA TYR A 90 -25.78 -14.47 2.26
C TYR A 90 -24.32 -14.94 2.12
N ARG A 91 -24.11 -16.15 1.58
CA ARG A 91 -22.79 -16.79 1.46
C ARG A 91 -22.33 -16.91 0.00
N PRO A 92 -21.71 -15.86 -0.57
CA PRO A 92 -21.30 -15.87 -1.98
C PRO A 92 -20.04 -16.70 -2.25
N PHE A 93 -19.29 -17.10 -1.22
CA PHE A 93 -18.01 -17.81 -1.36
C PHE A 93 -18.05 -19.18 -0.70
N THR A 94 -17.35 -20.13 -1.30
CA THR A 94 -17.17 -21.50 -0.80
C THR A 94 -15.70 -21.75 -0.45
N LYS A 95 -15.39 -22.90 0.16
CA LYS A 95 -14.01 -23.31 0.45
C LYS A 95 -13.13 -23.45 -0.81
N ASP A 96 -13.76 -23.67 -1.97
CA ASP A 96 -13.10 -23.90 -3.26
C ASP A 96 -13.08 -22.63 -4.14
N SER A 97 -13.66 -21.51 -3.66
CA SER A 97 -13.60 -20.23 -4.38
C SER A 97 -12.14 -19.74 -4.48
N PRO A 98 -11.73 -19.17 -5.63
CA PRO A 98 -10.37 -18.67 -5.78
C PRO A 98 -10.11 -17.48 -4.85
N LEU A 99 -8.91 -17.44 -4.27
CA LEU A 99 -8.47 -16.28 -3.51
C LEU A 99 -8.23 -15.09 -4.43
N LEU A 100 -8.53 -13.90 -3.91
CA LEU A 100 -8.22 -12.64 -4.57
C LEU A 100 -6.80 -12.22 -4.21
N GLU A 101 -6.14 -11.53 -5.14
CA GLU A 101 -4.90 -10.82 -4.84
C GLU A 101 -5.14 -9.78 -3.73
N SER A 102 -4.21 -9.64 -2.79
CA SER A 102 -4.32 -8.69 -1.69
C SER A 102 -2.95 -8.19 -1.25
N GLY A 103 -2.87 -6.92 -0.85
CA GLY A 103 -1.65 -6.34 -0.27
C GLY A 103 -0.92 -5.36 -1.20
N LEU A 104 0.33 -5.07 -0.82
CA LEU A 104 1.28 -4.27 -1.58
C LEU A 104 2.11 -5.19 -2.48
N LEU A 105 1.70 -5.31 -3.74
CA LEU A 105 2.32 -6.22 -4.70
C LEU A 105 3.50 -5.57 -5.43
N GLY A 106 3.51 -4.24 -5.52
CA GLY A 106 4.63 -3.49 -6.05
C GLY A 106 4.78 -3.56 -7.58
N PRO A 107 5.97 -3.25 -8.10
CA PRO A 107 7.15 -2.77 -7.36
C PRO A 107 6.92 -1.38 -6.75
N VAL A 108 7.54 -1.11 -5.59
CA VAL A 108 7.52 0.22 -4.95
C VAL A 108 8.76 1.00 -5.37
N ARG A 109 8.58 2.24 -5.83
CA ARG A 109 9.66 3.08 -6.38
C ARG A 109 9.50 4.53 -5.93
N VAL A 110 10.63 5.21 -5.75
CA VAL A 110 10.64 6.68 -5.64
C VAL A 110 11.24 7.24 -6.93
N SER A 111 10.54 8.19 -7.54
CA SER A 111 10.97 8.85 -8.78
C SER A 111 11.18 10.34 -8.56
N VAL A 112 12.25 10.88 -9.14
CA VAL A 112 12.51 12.32 -9.19
C VAL A 112 11.94 12.86 -10.49
N VAL A 113 10.91 13.71 -10.39
CA VAL A 113 10.24 14.33 -11.53
C VAL A 113 10.60 15.81 -11.57
N THR A 114 11.18 16.27 -12.68
CA THR A 114 11.48 17.70 -12.89
C THR A 114 10.37 18.33 -13.71
N MET A 115 9.76 19.41 -13.21
CA MET A 115 8.86 20.22 -14.02
C MET A 115 9.68 20.98 -15.07
N LYS A 116 9.30 20.85 -16.34
CA LYS A 116 9.85 21.66 -17.43
C LYS A 116 9.53 23.14 -17.24
#